data_AF-A0A553IB14-F1
#
_entry.id   AF-A0A553IB14-F1
#
_cell.length_a   1.000
_cell.length_b   1.000
_cell.length_c   1.000
_cell.angle_alpha   90.00
_cell.angle_beta   90.00
_cell.angle_gamma   90.00
#
_symmetry.space_group_name_H-M   'P 1'
#
loop_
_entity.id
_entity.type
_entity.pdbx_description
1 polymer ?
#
loop_
_entity_poly.entity_id
_entity_poly.type
_entity_poly.pdbx_seq_one_letter_code
_entity_poly.pdbx_strand_id
1 'polypeptide(L)'
;MSGILTDKEIDDASKKLAAFRAASAEEDFLQRYADLLNSYKQLKSDFEEEKVNRERYKQLARTQERNPFVLVLIDGDGYIFGDEFLRMGADGGSRLAQHLNDVITQSVRKKGLDNCDIMVRIYANLANLSRILSKHSLATPDKRSLAPFVANFNRSYGLMDFVDAGELKENADFKIRALLNLYAENAQCKHIYAALCHDVGYLGEMTKFRGNRDRFTLIRSSGLLFHDQFLRLDLEIEELRGVFRTVPLEELVLLNTKSSSSTDLMKTTPSASPSVATDTAHRGTGPRESQKICQYYPVGKCRFGRECINAHIDVRIPANPTKTLYTSQASQYSILDSDVSSSSGRVKSPGTSSLFRFDNGADPANQLPKKSEIPDGHVAVNKNSHRLDPYIPSPSSAASSRLRELSSIRRFCNSKQLTNSCTDENCRYEHKPLPEELLPALEWLSRSLPCNSRGSCRDQNCVQGHMCQNMECHHRGGKIKCKLSVYAHGDLTVDHYVPANGDNTNNTTNSHTPLTTSPLSSHVNQVPNEENLWDFS
;
A
#
# COMPACT_ATOMS: atom_id res chain seq x y z
N MET A 1 51.17 23.33 -27.19
CA MET A 1 50.13 24.18 -27.82
C MET A 1 50.12 23.84 -29.30
N SER A 2 49.26 22.92 -29.74
CA SER A 2 49.09 22.61 -31.17
C SER A 2 48.04 23.56 -31.72
N GLY A 3 48.45 24.52 -32.55
CA GLY A 3 47.56 25.50 -33.15
C GLY A 3 46.62 24.80 -34.14
N ILE A 4 45.34 24.72 -33.80
CA ILE A 4 44.29 24.34 -34.74
C ILE A 4 44.25 25.43 -35.82
N LEU A 5 44.41 25.04 -37.09
CA LEU A 5 44.28 25.95 -38.24
C LEU A 5 42.91 26.65 -38.22
N THR A 6 42.92 27.95 -38.45
CA THR A 6 41.70 28.78 -38.54
C THR A 6 40.93 28.46 -39.83
N ASP A 7 39.62 28.71 -39.85
CA ASP A 7 38.79 28.43 -41.05
C ASP A 7 39.29 29.13 -42.31
N LYS A 8 39.83 30.33 -42.11
CA LYS A 8 40.47 31.11 -43.17
C LYS A 8 41.70 30.41 -43.74
N GLU A 9 42.55 29.82 -42.90
CA GLU A 9 43.75 29.10 -43.34
C GLU A 9 43.39 27.80 -44.07
N ILE A 10 42.34 27.10 -43.62
CA ILE A 10 41.84 25.88 -44.26
C ILE A 10 41.22 26.19 -45.62
N ASP A 11 40.45 27.27 -45.72
CA ASP A 11 39.84 27.69 -46.99
C ASP A 11 40.88 28.26 -47.96
N ASP A 12 41.88 28.98 -47.47
CA ASP A 12 43.00 29.46 -48.28
C ASP A 12 43.86 28.30 -48.80
N ALA A 13 44.09 27.26 -47.99
CA ALA A 13 44.74 26.01 -48.42
C ALA A 13 43.90 25.28 -49.48
N SER A 14 42.57 25.21 -49.29
CA SER A 14 41.64 24.61 -50.26
C SER A 14 41.65 25.35 -51.61
N LYS A 15 41.69 26.68 -51.59
CA LYS A 15 41.77 27.52 -52.79
C LYS A 15 43.12 27.39 -53.51
N LYS A 16 44.22 27.37 -52.77
CA LYS A 16 45.57 27.15 -53.32
C LYS A 16 45.69 25.79 -53.99
N LEU A 17 45.10 24.76 -53.38
CA LEU A 17 45.06 23.41 -53.95
C LEU A 17 44.29 23.37 -55.29
N ALA A 18 43.13 24.04 -55.35
CA ALA A 18 42.34 24.13 -56.57
C ALA A 18 43.10 24.86 -57.70
N ALA A 19 43.83 25.92 -57.37
CA ALA A 19 44.67 26.64 -58.33
C ALA A 19 45.86 25.78 -58.83
N PHE A 20 46.45 24.94 -57.97
CA PHE A 20 47.58 24.08 -58.34
C PHE A 20 47.17 22.92 -59.25
N ARG A 21 45.98 22.34 -59.05
CA ARG A 21 45.38 21.33 -59.95
C ARG A 21 45.20 21.84 -61.39
N ALA A 22 44.95 23.14 -61.57
CA ALA A 22 44.84 23.75 -62.89
C ALA A 22 46.20 24.00 -63.57
N ALA A 23 47.31 23.95 -62.82
CA ALA A 23 48.63 24.38 -63.30
C ALA A 23 49.64 23.24 -63.57
N SER A 24 49.50 22.06 -62.96
CA SER A 24 50.43 20.94 -63.15
C SER A 24 49.86 19.61 -62.66
N ALA A 25 49.86 18.58 -63.53
CA ALA A 25 49.25 17.27 -63.29
C ALA A 25 50.11 16.36 -62.40
N GLU A 26 49.86 16.39 -61.09
CA GLU A 26 50.21 15.31 -60.16
C GLU A 26 48.95 14.99 -59.34
N GLU A 27 47.94 14.48 -60.04
CA GLU A 27 46.54 14.35 -59.56
C GLU A 27 46.43 13.54 -58.26
N ASP A 28 47.21 12.48 -58.10
CA ASP A 28 47.17 11.60 -56.92
C ASP A 28 47.58 12.33 -55.62
N PHE A 29 48.63 13.15 -55.68
CA PHE A 29 49.09 13.91 -54.51
C PHE A 29 48.09 15.01 -54.14
N LEU A 30 47.58 15.71 -55.15
CA LEU A 30 46.58 16.76 -54.97
C LEU A 30 45.22 16.19 -54.52
N GLN A 31 44.90 14.94 -54.85
CA GLN A 31 43.73 14.24 -54.36
C GLN A 31 43.88 13.86 -52.89
N ARG A 32 45.00 13.23 -52.49
CA ARG A 32 45.27 12.91 -51.08
C ARG A 32 45.27 14.15 -50.18
N TYR A 33 45.78 15.28 -50.66
CA TYR A 33 45.77 16.53 -49.90
C TYR A 33 44.34 17.11 -49.75
N ALA A 34 43.50 16.99 -50.79
CA ALA A 34 42.09 17.37 -50.69
C ALA A 34 41.33 16.49 -49.70
N ASP A 35 41.56 15.17 -49.74
CA ASP A 35 40.94 14.21 -48.83
C ASP A 35 41.36 14.47 -47.38
N LEU A 36 42.64 14.84 -47.16
CA LEU A 36 43.15 15.23 -45.84
C LEU A 36 42.50 16.52 -45.33
N LEU A 37 42.32 17.53 -46.18
CA LEU A 37 41.63 18.78 -45.81
C LEU A 37 40.16 18.52 -45.47
N ASN A 38 39.47 17.67 -46.22
CA ASN A 38 38.09 17.29 -45.93
C ASN A 38 37.99 16.52 -44.61
N SER A 39 38.90 15.57 -44.39
CA SER A 39 38.98 14.80 -43.13
C SER A 39 39.24 15.72 -41.94
N TYR A 40 40.09 16.74 -42.10
CA TYR A 40 40.35 17.72 -41.06
C TYR A 40 39.15 18.63 -40.80
N LYS A 41 38.45 19.10 -41.85
CA LYS A 41 37.19 19.87 -41.70
C LYS A 41 36.13 19.07 -40.94
N GLN A 42 35.97 17.80 -41.29
CA GLN A 42 35.03 16.90 -40.60
C GLN A 42 35.44 16.70 -39.13
N LEU A 43 36.72 16.38 -38.87
CA LEU A 43 37.23 16.21 -37.51
C LEU A 43 37.08 17.47 -36.64
N LYS A 44 37.28 18.66 -37.23
CA LYS A 44 37.07 19.94 -36.54
C LYS A 44 35.60 20.14 -36.19
N SER A 45 34.68 19.86 -37.12
CA SER A 45 33.23 19.90 -36.88
C SER A 45 32.81 18.96 -35.75
N ASP A 46 33.27 17.70 -35.80
CA ASP A 46 32.97 16.69 -34.77
C ASP A 46 33.50 17.11 -33.40
N PHE A 47 34.70 17.70 -33.35
CA PHE A 47 35.29 18.22 -32.11
C PHE A 47 34.51 19.41 -31.52
N GLU A 48 34.06 20.33 -32.37
CA GLU A 48 33.26 21.48 -31.93
C GLU A 48 31.88 21.03 -31.41
N GLU A 49 31.25 20.07 -32.09
CA GLU A 49 30.00 19.45 -31.64
C GLU A 49 30.17 18.78 -30.27
N GLU A 50 31.23 17.97 -30.10
CA GLU A 50 31.50 17.27 -28.84
C GLU A 50 31.77 18.26 -27.69
N LYS A 51 32.47 19.36 -27.96
CA LYS A 51 32.68 20.43 -26.98
C LYS A 51 31.36 21.07 -26.55
N VAL A 52 30.50 21.43 -27.49
CA VAL A 52 29.18 22.02 -27.22
C VAL A 52 28.31 21.03 -26.45
N ASN A 53 28.30 19.75 -26.83
CA ASN A 53 27.58 18.70 -26.14
C ASN A 53 28.06 18.59 -24.69
N ARG A 54 29.37 18.52 -24.46
CA ARG A 54 29.95 18.47 -23.11
C ARG A 54 29.56 19.68 -22.25
N GLU A 55 29.55 20.88 -22.84
CA GLU A 55 29.19 22.12 -22.14
C GLU A 55 27.69 22.14 -21.78
N ARG A 56 26.84 21.68 -22.71
CA ARG A 56 25.40 21.49 -22.50
C ARG A 56 25.12 20.44 -21.42
N TYR A 57 25.82 19.31 -21.43
CA TYR A 57 25.71 18.28 -20.37
C TYR A 57 26.10 18.83 -19.00
N LYS A 58 27.18 19.60 -18.90
CA LYS A 58 27.57 20.27 -17.65
C LYS A 58 26.50 21.26 -17.16
N GLN A 59 25.88 21.99 -18.07
CA GLN A 59 24.84 22.97 -17.73
C GLN A 59 23.54 22.29 -17.27
N LEU A 60 23.15 21.20 -17.93
CA LEU A 60 22.01 20.36 -17.52
C LEU A 60 22.27 19.70 -16.15
N ALA A 61 23.47 19.15 -15.92
CA ALA A 61 23.87 18.56 -14.63
C ALA A 61 23.80 19.58 -13.49
N ARG A 62 24.34 20.79 -13.68
CA ARG A 62 24.25 21.88 -12.68
C ARG A 62 22.82 22.33 -12.40
N THR A 63 21.93 22.22 -13.39
CA THR A 63 20.50 22.57 -13.21
C THR A 63 19.78 21.52 -12.38
N GLN A 64 20.19 20.25 -12.49
CA GLN A 64 19.67 19.11 -11.71
C GLN A 64 20.11 19.11 -10.24
N GLU A 65 21.20 19.82 -9.91
CA GLU A 65 21.73 19.97 -8.54
C GLU A 65 21.18 21.16 -7.76
N ARG A 66 20.22 21.92 -8.31
CA ARG A 66 19.59 23.03 -7.58
C ARG A 66 18.79 22.51 -6.39
N ASN A 67 18.96 23.11 -5.23
CA ASN A 67 18.24 22.82 -3.97
C ASN A 67 18.31 21.34 -3.54
N PRO A 68 19.51 20.81 -3.24
CA PRO A 68 19.63 19.48 -2.65
C PRO A 68 18.97 19.47 -1.26
N PHE A 69 18.41 18.33 -0.87
CA PHE A 69 17.76 18.20 0.43
C PHE A 69 17.98 16.81 1.03
N VAL A 70 17.84 16.72 2.35
CA VAL A 70 17.68 15.45 3.06
C VAL A 70 16.23 15.28 3.47
N LEU A 71 15.75 14.04 3.47
CA LEU A 71 14.40 13.70 3.85
C LEU A 71 14.40 12.94 5.18
N VAL A 72 13.53 13.33 6.10
CA VAL A 72 13.25 12.60 7.34
C VAL A 72 11.83 12.09 7.27
N LEU A 73 11.67 10.77 7.16
CA LEU A 73 10.38 10.08 7.19
C LEU A 73 10.18 9.46 8.57
N ILE A 74 9.07 9.82 9.23
CA ILE A 74 8.72 9.32 10.55
C ILE A 74 7.33 8.72 10.52
N ASP A 75 7.22 7.46 10.92
CA ASP A 75 5.94 6.88 11.28
C ASP A 75 5.56 7.29 12.71
N GLY A 76 4.66 8.26 12.80
CA GLY A 76 4.19 8.80 14.07
C GLY A 76 3.16 7.93 14.78
N ASP A 77 2.66 6.86 14.16
CA ASP A 77 1.85 5.86 14.87
C ASP A 77 2.74 5.00 15.79
N GLY A 78 4.01 4.81 15.41
CA GLY A 78 5.02 4.08 16.18
C GLY A 78 5.98 4.94 16.99
N TYR A 79 6.54 5.96 16.37
CA TYR A 79 7.58 6.81 16.94
C TYR A 79 6.97 7.96 17.75
N ILE A 80 6.57 7.64 18.98
CA ILE A 80 5.93 8.59 19.89
C ILE A 80 6.95 9.57 20.46
N PHE A 81 6.66 10.87 20.32
CA PHE A 81 7.50 11.96 20.82
C PHE A 81 7.52 12.06 22.34
N GLY A 82 8.61 12.62 22.89
CA GLY A 82 8.83 12.77 24.33
C GLY A 82 7.70 13.47 25.08
N ASP A 83 7.46 13.04 26.33
CA ASP A 83 6.40 13.54 27.20
C ASP A 83 6.51 15.05 27.45
N GLU A 84 7.75 15.55 27.50
CA GLU A 84 8.08 16.97 27.65
C GLU A 84 7.54 17.82 26.51
N PHE A 85 7.42 17.27 25.30
CA PHE A 85 6.80 17.96 24.17
C PHE A 85 5.29 17.78 24.20
N LEU A 86 4.81 16.54 24.36
CA LEU A 86 3.37 16.23 24.27
C LEU A 86 2.55 17.00 25.31
N ARG A 87 3.03 17.09 26.56
CA ARG A 87 2.34 17.79 27.66
C ARG A 87 2.20 19.29 27.45
N MET A 88 3.04 19.89 26.61
CA MET A 88 3.02 21.33 26.31
C MET A 88 2.01 21.70 25.21
N GLY A 89 1.31 20.74 24.61
CA GLY A 89 0.29 21.00 23.59
C GLY A 89 0.85 21.81 22.41
N ALA A 90 0.26 22.97 22.12
CA ALA A 90 0.69 23.83 21.02
C ALA A 90 2.19 24.19 21.08
N ASP A 91 2.68 24.69 22.21
CA ASP A 91 4.09 25.10 22.37
C ASP A 91 5.04 23.90 22.25
N GLY A 92 4.56 22.72 22.63
CA GLY A 92 5.27 21.45 22.47
C GLY A 92 5.57 21.11 21.01
N GLY A 93 4.63 21.38 20.11
CA GLY A 93 4.82 21.17 18.68
C GLY A 93 5.95 22.01 18.10
N SER A 94 6.02 23.29 18.49
CA SER A 94 7.11 24.19 18.06
C SER A 94 8.46 23.80 18.65
N ARG A 95 8.49 23.43 19.94
CA ARG A 95 9.72 22.97 20.60
C ARG A 95 10.24 21.66 20.01
N LEU A 96 9.35 20.72 19.69
CA LEU A 96 9.72 19.49 19.01
C LEU A 96 10.31 19.78 17.64
N ALA A 97 9.69 20.65 16.85
CA ALA A 97 10.19 21.00 15.52
C ALA A 97 11.61 21.59 15.59
N GLN A 98 11.86 22.48 16.55
CA GLN A 98 13.19 23.03 16.79
C GLN A 98 14.21 21.96 17.21
N HIS A 99 13.87 21.14 18.22
CA HIS A 99 14.78 20.10 18.71
C HIS A 99 15.10 19.05 17.64
N LEU A 100 14.08 18.62 16.88
CA LEU A 100 14.27 17.70 15.76
C LEU A 100 15.16 18.30 14.67
N ASN A 101 14.97 19.59 14.34
CA ASN A 101 15.82 20.29 13.39
C ASN A 101 17.28 20.34 13.85
N ASP A 102 17.52 20.64 15.13
CA ASP A 102 18.87 20.76 15.70
C ASP A 102 19.60 19.40 15.66
N VAL A 103 18.92 18.32 16.08
CA VAL A 103 19.49 16.97 16.08
C VAL A 103 19.78 16.48 14.65
N ILE A 104 18.85 16.67 13.72
CA ILE A 104 19.05 16.28 12.30
C ILE A 104 20.15 17.12 11.67
N THR A 105 20.18 18.43 11.92
CA THR A 105 21.25 19.31 11.44
C THR A 105 22.61 18.77 11.88
N GLN A 106 22.77 18.40 13.15
CA GLN A 106 24.03 17.84 13.62
C GLN A 106 24.45 16.56 12.87
N SER A 107 23.51 15.67 12.55
CA SER A 107 23.80 14.45 11.77
C SER A 107 24.16 14.77 10.32
N VAL A 108 23.40 15.69 9.68
CA VAL A 108 23.64 16.19 8.33
C VAL A 108 25.04 16.78 8.18
N ARG A 109 25.50 17.59 9.14
CA ARG A 109 26.86 18.15 9.15
C ARG A 109 27.94 17.08 9.24
N LYS A 110 27.75 16.06 10.08
CA LYS A 110 28.70 14.93 10.20
C LYS A 110 28.83 14.13 8.91
N LYS A 111 27.77 14.10 8.10
CA LYS A 111 27.73 13.44 6.79
C LYS A 111 28.21 14.32 5.64
N GLY A 112 28.63 15.57 5.89
CA GLY A 112 29.08 16.50 4.85
C GLY A 112 27.95 16.96 3.93
N LEU A 113 26.71 16.98 4.42
CA LEU A 113 25.51 17.37 3.69
C LEU A 113 25.02 18.77 4.10
N ASP A 114 25.92 19.63 4.60
CA ASP A 114 25.61 20.96 5.15
C ASP A 114 24.91 21.91 4.17
N ASN A 115 25.02 21.65 2.86
CA ASN A 115 24.39 22.41 1.79
C ASN A 115 22.96 21.94 1.46
N CYS A 116 22.44 20.92 2.15
CA CYS A 116 21.13 20.37 1.91
C CYS A 116 20.06 21.02 2.81
N ASP A 117 18.90 21.34 2.23
CA ASP A 117 17.71 21.66 3.01
C ASP A 117 17.22 20.43 3.78
N ILE A 118 16.60 20.64 4.95
CA ILE A 118 16.03 19.56 5.76
C ILE A 118 14.52 19.51 5.53
N MET A 119 14.04 18.41 4.95
CA MET A 119 12.61 18.13 4.79
C MET A 119 12.16 17.06 5.77
N VAL A 120 11.17 17.35 6.61
CA VAL A 120 10.62 16.40 7.59
C VAL A 120 9.17 16.08 7.26
N ARG A 121 8.83 14.79 7.26
CA ARG A 121 7.50 14.28 6.96
C ARG A 121 7.11 13.23 8.00
N ILE A 122 6.17 13.60 8.87
CA ILE A 122 5.59 12.73 9.89
C ILE A 122 4.17 12.38 9.47
N TYR A 123 3.84 11.09 9.49
CA TYR A 123 2.47 10.61 9.24
C TYR A 123 1.97 9.80 10.41
N ALA A 124 0.76 10.09 10.87
CA ALA A 124 0.10 9.30 11.91
C ALA A 124 -1.41 9.37 11.76
N ASN A 125 -2.12 8.40 12.33
CA ASN A 125 -3.54 8.50 12.60
C ASN A 125 -3.76 9.38 13.83
N LEU A 126 -3.97 10.69 13.61
CA LEU A 126 -4.00 11.65 14.72
C LEU A 126 -5.13 11.38 15.71
N ALA A 127 -6.24 10.83 15.23
CA ALA A 127 -7.37 10.49 16.09
C ALA A 127 -7.06 9.32 17.02
N ASN A 128 -6.43 8.27 16.49
CA ASN A 128 -6.00 7.13 17.29
C ASN A 128 -4.88 7.52 18.25
N LEU A 129 -3.90 8.30 17.79
CA LEU A 129 -2.80 8.80 18.61
C LEU A 129 -3.32 9.66 19.77
N SER A 130 -4.23 10.60 19.50
CA SER A 130 -4.86 11.44 20.55
C SER A 130 -5.59 10.61 21.60
N ARG A 131 -6.35 9.59 21.16
CA ARG A 131 -7.02 8.63 22.05
C ARG A 131 -6.02 7.89 22.96
N ILE A 132 -4.92 7.40 22.40
CA ILE A 132 -3.91 6.65 23.17
C ILE A 132 -3.22 7.58 24.18
N LEU A 133 -2.78 8.76 23.75
CA LEU A 133 -2.11 9.72 24.62
C LEU A 133 -3.00 10.22 25.75
N SER A 134 -4.31 10.38 25.52
CA SER A 134 -5.24 10.79 26.58
C SER A 134 -5.36 9.75 27.71
N LYS A 135 -5.34 8.46 27.39
CA LYS A 135 -5.35 7.38 28.41
C LYS A 135 -4.13 7.44 29.33
N HIS A 136 -2.99 7.90 28.81
CA HIS A 136 -1.75 8.06 29.55
C HIS A 136 -1.56 9.47 30.12
N SER A 137 -2.59 10.31 30.12
CA SER A 137 -2.55 11.69 30.63
C SER A 137 -1.48 12.56 29.96
N LEU A 138 -1.28 12.38 28.65
CA LEU A 138 -0.35 13.13 27.81
C LEU A 138 -1.05 14.08 26.83
N ALA A 139 -2.34 13.87 26.60
CA ALA A 139 -3.18 14.74 25.81
C ALA A 139 -4.57 14.83 26.45
N THR A 140 -5.37 15.80 26.05
CA THR A 140 -6.77 15.91 26.50
C THR A 140 -7.62 14.80 25.85
N PRO A 141 -8.77 14.41 26.43
CA PRO A 141 -9.61 13.33 25.92
C PRO A 141 -10.41 13.67 24.64
N ASP A 142 -10.03 14.73 23.93
CA ASP A 142 -10.63 15.08 22.64
C ASP A 142 -10.12 14.18 21.50
N LYS A 143 -10.99 13.87 20.54
CA LYS A 143 -10.70 12.97 19.41
C LYS A 143 -9.50 13.45 18.59
N ARG A 144 -9.18 14.74 18.55
CA ARG A 144 -7.98 15.28 17.89
C ARG A 144 -7.28 16.29 18.79
N SER A 145 -7.09 15.94 20.06
CA SER A 145 -6.42 16.80 21.04
C SER A 145 -5.00 17.22 20.65
N LEU A 146 -4.32 16.48 19.76
CA LEU A 146 -3.04 16.86 19.19
C LEU A 146 -3.09 17.87 18.04
N ALA A 147 -4.27 18.27 17.54
CA ALA A 147 -4.35 19.20 16.41
C ALA A 147 -3.60 20.53 16.64
N PRO A 148 -3.64 21.17 17.82
CA PRO A 148 -2.84 22.37 18.11
C PRO A 148 -1.33 22.09 18.13
N PHE A 149 -0.91 20.94 18.64
CA PHE A 149 0.49 20.48 18.62
C PHE A 149 0.98 20.35 17.17
N VAL A 150 0.21 19.64 16.33
CA VAL A 150 0.52 19.44 14.91
C VAL A 150 0.58 20.76 14.15
N ALA A 151 -0.39 21.65 14.35
CA ALA A 151 -0.41 22.96 13.69
C ALA A 151 0.82 23.81 14.04
N ASN A 152 1.31 23.71 15.29
CA ASN A 152 2.49 24.44 15.75
C ASN A 152 3.78 23.81 15.25
N PHE A 153 3.85 22.49 15.16
CA PHE A 153 4.96 21.80 14.49
C PHE A 153 5.07 22.27 13.03
N ASN A 154 3.97 22.19 12.27
CA ASN A 154 3.96 22.48 10.82
C ASN A 154 4.32 23.93 10.49
N ARG A 155 3.94 24.89 11.34
CA ARG A 155 4.25 26.32 11.11
C ARG A 155 5.67 26.73 11.51
N SER A 156 6.42 25.86 12.19
CA SER A 156 7.73 26.22 12.75
C SER A 156 8.83 26.29 11.68
N TYR A 157 8.77 25.42 10.67
CA TYR A 157 9.71 25.38 9.56
C TYR A 157 8.98 25.05 8.26
N GLY A 158 9.34 25.73 7.16
CA GLY A 158 8.61 25.65 5.89
C GLY A 158 8.65 24.29 5.18
N LEU A 159 9.54 23.37 5.57
CA LEU A 159 9.68 22.02 5.00
C LEU A 159 9.40 20.91 6.02
N MET A 160 8.72 21.24 7.12
CA MET A 160 8.34 20.26 8.14
C MET A 160 6.82 20.09 8.19
N ASP A 161 6.38 18.85 7.99
CA ASP A 161 4.96 18.54 7.97
C ASP A 161 4.66 17.30 8.79
N PHE A 162 3.76 17.46 9.76
CA PHE A 162 3.08 16.41 10.48
C PHE A 162 1.63 16.34 9.98
N VAL A 163 1.32 15.22 9.31
CA VAL A 163 0.08 15.01 8.57
C VAL A 163 -0.79 13.96 9.27
N ASP A 164 -2.05 14.30 9.52
CA ASP A 164 -3.09 13.33 9.87
C ASP A 164 -3.38 12.44 8.65
N ALA A 165 -2.94 11.18 8.72
CA ALA A 165 -3.14 10.19 7.66
C ALA A 165 -4.58 9.64 7.65
N GLY A 166 -5.40 10.02 8.63
CA GLY A 166 -6.79 9.56 8.77
C GLY A 166 -6.92 8.29 9.60
N GLU A 167 -8.16 7.88 9.83
CA GLU A 167 -8.52 6.93 10.88
C GLU A 167 -8.38 5.45 10.47
N LEU A 168 -8.17 5.18 9.18
CA LEU A 168 -8.04 3.81 8.67
C LEU A 168 -6.64 3.27 8.98
N LYS A 169 -6.60 1.98 9.33
CA LYS A 169 -5.34 1.25 9.54
C LYS A 169 -4.48 1.32 8.27
N GLU A 170 -3.17 1.41 8.45
CA GLU A 170 -2.14 1.41 7.40
C GLU A 170 -2.15 2.65 6.46
N ASN A 171 -2.95 3.68 6.76
CA ASN A 171 -2.94 4.91 5.96
C ASN A 171 -1.60 5.67 6.06
N ALA A 172 -1.00 5.70 7.26
CA ALA A 172 0.32 6.29 7.47
C ALA A 172 1.37 5.51 6.67
N ASP A 173 1.38 4.18 6.80
CA ASP A 173 2.30 3.29 6.10
C ASP A 173 2.19 3.41 4.59
N PHE A 174 0.97 3.47 4.06
CA PHE A 174 0.73 3.66 2.64
C PHE A 174 1.38 4.94 2.11
N LYS A 175 1.24 6.06 2.84
CA LYS A 175 1.85 7.34 2.48
C LYS A 175 3.37 7.29 2.59
N ILE A 176 3.89 6.75 3.68
CA ILE A 176 5.33 6.65 3.94
C ILE A 176 6.00 5.79 2.86
N ARG A 177 5.43 4.62 2.52
CA ARG A 177 5.96 3.74 1.48
C ARG A 177 5.97 4.42 0.11
N ALA A 178 4.92 5.16 -0.24
CA ALA A 178 4.89 5.92 -1.48
C ALA A 178 5.99 7.01 -1.54
N LEU A 179 6.18 7.76 -0.46
CA LEU A 179 7.17 8.83 -0.38
C LEU A 179 8.60 8.31 -0.34
N LEU A 180 8.83 7.21 0.37
CA LEU A 180 10.12 6.53 0.40
C LEU A 180 10.55 6.14 -1.02
N ASN A 181 9.67 5.48 -1.78
CA ASN A 181 10.00 5.10 -3.16
C ASN A 181 10.22 6.32 -4.06
N LEU A 182 9.37 7.37 -3.95
CA LEU A 182 9.49 8.58 -4.75
C LEU A 182 10.83 9.31 -4.52
N TYR A 183 11.22 9.49 -3.25
CA TYR A 183 12.41 10.26 -2.91
C TYR A 183 13.70 9.44 -2.95
N ALA A 184 13.61 8.10 -2.85
CA ALA A 184 14.75 7.23 -3.05
C ALA A 184 15.35 7.36 -4.46
N GLU A 185 14.52 7.60 -5.47
CA GLU A 185 14.92 7.79 -6.87
C GLU A 185 15.17 9.26 -7.24
N ASN A 186 14.90 10.20 -6.33
CA ASN A 186 15.08 11.62 -6.58
C ASN A 186 16.56 12.01 -6.43
N ALA A 187 17.13 12.59 -7.49
CA ALA A 187 18.53 13.03 -7.53
C ALA A 187 18.86 14.23 -6.62
N GLN A 188 17.86 15.06 -6.28
CA GLN A 188 17.99 16.19 -5.37
C GLN A 188 17.92 15.76 -3.90
N CYS A 189 17.15 14.71 -3.60
CA CYS A 189 17.19 14.08 -2.28
C CYS A 189 18.56 13.43 -2.14
N LYS A 190 19.40 13.85 -1.20
CA LYS A 190 20.77 13.34 -1.02
C LYS A 190 20.86 12.25 0.04
N HIS A 191 19.98 12.29 1.04
CA HIS A 191 19.96 11.30 2.11
C HIS A 191 18.55 11.16 2.71
N ILE A 192 18.21 9.96 3.20
CA ILE A 192 16.91 9.65 3.80
C ILE A 192 17.11 9.07 5.20
N TYR A 193 16.55 9.75 6.20
CA TYR A 193 16.39 9.24 7.56
C TYR A 193 15.02 8.56 7.68
N ALA A 194 15.00 7.33 8.17
CA ALA A 194 13.82 6.47 8.17
C ALA A 194 13.52 5.98 9.60
N ALA A 195 12.57 6.63 10.28
CA ALA A 195 12.04 6.23 11.57
C ALA A 195 10.78 5.37 11.38
N LEU A 196 10.99 4.12 10.94
CA LEU A 196 9.95 3.17 10.54
C LEU A 196 10.10 1.80 11.22
N CYS A 197 11.22 1.56 11.91
CA CYS A 197 11.70 0.22 12.30
C CYS A 197 10.87 -0.50 13.38
N HIS A 198 9.82 0.15 13.89
CA HIS A 198 8.87 -0.44 14.82
C HIS A 198 7.88 -1.41 14.15
N ASP A 199 7.77 -1.38 12.82
CA ASP A 199 6.92 -2.26 12.02
C ASP A 199 7.72 -2.96 10.92
N VAL A 200 7.77 -4.29 10.98
CA VAL A 200 8.41 -5.14 9.96
C VAL A 200 7.74 -5.03 8.59
N GLY A 201 6.53 -4.47 8.52
CA GLY A 201 5.83 -4.15 7.27
C GLY A 201 6.64 -3.26 6.32
N TYR A 202 7.56 -2.42 6.84
CA TYR A 202 8.45 -1.59 6.03
C TYR A 202 9.68 -2.32 5.48
N LEU A 203 9.98 -3.53 5.96
CA LEU A 203 11.19 -4.26 5.59
C LEU A 203 11.23 -4.57 4.09
N GLY A 204 10.08 -4.86 3.48
CA GLY A 204 9.97 -5.17 2.06
C GLY A 204 10.48 -4.03 1.17
N GLU A 205 10.07 -2.79 1.45
CA GLU A 205 10.55 -1.61 0.75
C GLU A 205 12.02 -1.30 1.09
N MET A 206 12.41 -1.41 2.36
CA MET A 206 13.77 -1.10 2.81
C MET A 206 14.82 -2.08 2.27
N THR A 207 14.45 -3.34 1.98
CA THR A 207 15.35 -4.37 1.44
C THR A 207 15.98 -3.95 0.11
N LYS A 208 15.29 -3.11 -0.68
CA LYS A 208 15.81 -2.57 -1.95
C LYS A 208 17.06 -1.72 -1.77
N PHE A 209 17.28 -1.19 -0.57
CA PHE A 209 18.36 -0.25 -0.25
C PHE A 209 19.48 -0.90 0.56
N ARG A 210 19.47 -2.23 0.72
CA ARG A 210 20.46 -2.97 1.51
C ARG A 210 21.90 -2.57 1.15
N GLY A 211 22.71 -2.28 2.17
CA GLY A 211 24.11 -1.86 2.03
C GLY A 211 24.31 -0.39 1.62
N ASN A 212 23.24 0.35 1.34
CA ASN A 212 23.33 1.74 0.87
C ASN A 212 23.44 2.76 2.02
N ARG A 213 24.51 2.64 2.80
CA ARG A 213 24.75 3.41 4.03
C ARG A 213 24.88 4.92 3.79
N ASP A 214 25.44 5.32 2.65
CA ASP A 214 25.62 6.74 2.31
C ASP A 214 24.30 7.47 2.05
N ARG A 215 23.25 6.73 1.67
CA ARG A 215 21.95 7.28 1.27
C ARG A 215 20.86 7.12 2.33
N PHE A 216 20.96 6.11 3.20
CA PHE A 216 19.89 5.74 4.11
C PHE A 216 20.40 5.54 5.53
N THR A 217 19.75 6.23 6.46
CA THR A 217 19.92 6.01 7.90
C THR A 217 18.60 5.56 8.50
N LEU A 218 18.60 4.39 9.14
CA LEU A 218 17.50 3.93 9.98
C LEU A 218 17.57 4.64 11.34
N ILE A 219 16.44 5.18 11.77
CA ILE A 219 16.35 5.80 13.09
C ILE A 219 15.83 4.76 14.08
N ARG A 220 16.63 4.46 15.10
CA ARG A 220 16.17 3.66 16.25
C ARG A 220 15.68 4.58 17.37
N SER A 221 14.83 4.04 18.23
CA SER A 221 14.44 4.65 19.50
C SER A 221 14.55 3.62 20.60
N SER A 222 15.15 3.98 21.73
CA SER A 222 15.26 3.11 22.91
C SER A 222 13.91 2.62 23.44
N GLY A 223 12.83 3.38 23.21
CA GLY A 223 11.47 3.00 23.64
C GLY A 223 10.71 2.10 22.66
N LEU A 224 11.36 1.58 21.62
CA LEU A 224 10.74 0.73 20.61
C LEU A 224 11.55 -0.55 20.42
N LEU A 225 10.84 -1.65 20.16
CA LEU A 225 11.49 -2.91 19.79
C LEU A 225 12.10 -2.76 18.39
N PHE A 226 13.42 -2.81 18.32
CA PHE A 226 14.15 -2.79 17.06
C PHE A 226 14.38 -4.22 16.59
N HIS A 227 13.69 -4.63 15.52
CA HIS A 227 13.77 -6.01 15.06
C HIS A 227 15.11 -6.29 14.36
N ASP A 228 15.77 -7.41 14.70
CA ASP A 228 17.03 -7.87 14.08
C ASP A 228 17.01 -7.95 12.55
N GLN A 229 15.83 -8.08 11.94
CA GLN A 229 15.69 -8.09 10.48
C GLN A 229 16.15 -6.77 9.85
N PHE A 230 15.98 -5.64 10.54
CA PHE A 230 16.48 -4.34 10.07
C PHE A 230 18.01 -4.25 10.14
N LEU A 231 18.65 -4.95 11.09
CA LEU A 231 20.12 -5.01 11.16
C LEU A 231 20.72 -5.71 9.93
N ARG A 232 20.01 -6.69 9.35
CA ARG A 232 20.44 -7.43 8.16
C ARG A 232 20.49 -6.58 6.89
N LEU A 233 19.87 -5.40 6.91
CA LEU A 233 19.89 -4.45 5.80
C LEU A 233 21.25 -3.75 5.65
N ASP A 234 22.14 -3.82 6.63
CA ASP A 234 23.45 -3.14 6.59
C ASP A 234 23.32 -1.65 6.19
N LEU A 235 22.36 -0.99 6.82
CA LEU A 235 22.15 0.46 6.70
C LEU A 235 22.77 1.16 7.90
N GLU A 236 23.04 2.46 7.78
CA GLU A 236 23.43 3.26 8.94
C GLU A 236 22.28 3.28 9.95
N ILE A 237 22.60 3.22 11.24
CA ILE A 237 21.60 3.28 12.31
C ILE A 237 21.99 4.39 13.28
N GLU A 238 21.08 5.33 13.49
CA GLU A 238 21.25 6.44 14.42
C GLU A 238 20.07 6.54 15.38
N GLU A 239 20.29 7.19 16.52
CA GLU A 239 19.23 7.52 17.47
C GLU A 239 19.11 9.03 17.59
N LEU A 240 17.91 9.55 17.35
CA LEU A 240 17.60 10.96 17.54
C LEU A 240 17.34 11.21 19.03
N ARG A 241 18.41 11.50 19.77
CA ARG A 241 18.39 11.61 21.23
C ARG A 241 17.40 12.68 21.71
N GLY A 242 16.54 12.30 22.65
CA GLY A 242 15.57 13.20 23.26
C GLY A 242 14.46 13.67 22.30
N VAL A 243 14.27 13.02 21.15
CA VAL A 243 13.12 13.30 20.27
C VAL A 243 11.94 12.40 20.63
N PHE A 244 12.23 11.11 20.80
CA PHE A 244 11.22 10.08 21.05
C PHE A 244 11.23 9.64 22.51
N ARG A 245 10.10 9.08 22.95
CA ARG A 245 9.99 8.43 24.25
C ARG A 245 10.96 7.27 24.35
N THR A 246 11.59 7.15 25.51
CA THR A 246 12.42 6.00 25.91
C THR A 246 11.60 4.89 26.56
N VAL A 247 10.39 5.20 27.04
CA VAL A 247 9.45 4.25 27.64
C VAL A 247 8.29 4.02 26.67
N PRO A 248 8.10 2.79 26.16
CA PRO A 248 6.97 2.45 25.29
C PRO A 248 5.63 2.75 25.95
N LEU A 249 4.59 2.93 25.14
CA LEU A 249 3.21 2.88 25.62
C LEU A 249 2.70 1.44 25.43
N GLU A 250 2.39 0.71 26.52
CA GLU A 250 1.97 -0.70 26.44
C GLU A 250 0.87 -0.94 25.39
N GLU A 251 -0.11 -0.03 25.25
CA GLU A 251 -1.20 -0.19 24.27
C GLU A 251 -0.70 -0.18 22.82
N LEU A 252 0.34 0.59 22.49
CA LEU A 252 0.96 0.59 21.16
C LEU A 252 1.84 -0.65 20.94
N VAL A 253 2.55 -1.10 21.97
CA VAL A 253 3.31 -2.36 21.91
C VAL A 253 2.37 -3.54 21.68
N LEU A 254 1.21 -3.55 22.33
CA LEU A 254 0.18 -4.57 22.16
C LEU A 254 -0.51 -4.49 20.79
N LEU A 255 -0.70 -3.31 20.22
CA LEU A 255 -1.24 -3.17 18.85
C LEU A 255 -0.25 -3.65 17.78
N ASN A 256 1.06 -3.47 18.01
CA ASN A 256 2.10 -3.96 17.12
C ASN A 256 2.36 -5.46 17.27
N THR A 257 2.24 -6.03 18.49
CA THR A 257 2.44 -7.46 18.76
C THR A 257 1.21 -8.33 18.51
N LYS A 258 -0.02 -7.79 18.61
CA LYS A 258 -1.26 -8.47 18.19
C LYS A 258 -1.50 -8.43 16.68
N SER A 259 -0.51 -8.01 15.89
CA SER A 259 -0.46 -8.27 14.44
C SER A 259 -0.28 -9.77 14.13
N SER A 260 -0.04 -10.59 15.14
CA SER A 260 -0.28 -12.03 15.19
C SER A 260 -1.27 -12.37 16.31
N SER A 261 -2.36 -13.08 15.98
CA SER A 261 -3.38 -13.66 16.89
C SER A 261 -4.38 -12.73 17.63
N SER A 262 -5.59 -12.69 17.07
CA SER A 262 -6.89 -12.97 17.70
C SER A 262 -7.58 -11.99 18.69
N THR A 263 -8.87 -11.79 18.36
CA THR A 263 -10.07 -11.64 19.21
C THR A 263 -9.92 -11.68 20.74
N ASP A 264 -10.50 -10.70 21.45
CA ASP A 264 -11.43 -10.87 22.59
C ASP A 264 -11.92 -9.49 23.07
N LEU A 265 -13.22 -9.13 23.06
CA LEU A 265 -14.35 -9.56 23.90
C LEU A 265 -14.14 -9.30 25.40
N MET A 266 -14.65 -8.14 25.84
CA MET A 266 -14.82 -7.79 27.25
C MET A 266 -15.97 -8.59 27.88
N LYS A 267 -15.64 -9.28 28.96
CA LYS A 267 -16.55 -9.90 29.91
C LYS A 267 -16.86 -8.87 31.01
N THR A 268 -18.09 -8.38 31.08
CA THR A 268 -18.66 -7.87 32.34
C THR A 268 -20.10 -8.37 32.45
N THR A 269 -20.35 -9.05 33.56
CA THR A 269 -21.65 -9.55 34.02
C THR A 269 -22.52 -8.41 34.56
N PRO A 270 -23.84 -8.59 34.58
CA PRO A 270 -24.55 -8.32 35.83
C PRO A 270 -25.54 -9.43 36.23
N SER A 271 -25.72 -9.54 37.55
CA SER A 271 -26.63 -10.45 38.26
C SER A 271 -28.08 -9.95 38.21
N ALA A 272 -29.03 -10.88 38.10
CA ALA A 272 -30.46 -10.67 38.44
C ALA A 272 -30.59 -10.48 39.98
N SER A 273 -31.59 -9.81 40.57
CA SER A 273 -33.08 -9.93 40.47
C SER A 273 -33.75 -8.72 41.18
N PRO A 274 -35.07 -8.69 41.53
CA PRO A 274 -36.24 -8.56 40.67
C PRO A 274 -37.24 -7.43 41.11
N SER A 275 -38.26 -7.21 40.26
CA SER A 275 -39.66 -6.86 40.62
C SER A 275 -40.17 -5.39 40.61
N VAL A 276 -41.41 -5.32 40.07
CA VAL A 276 -42.55 -4.42 40.31
C VAL A 276 -42.76 -3.19 39.40
N ALA A 277 -43.95 -3.18 38.80
CA ALA A 277 -44.54 -2.17 37.93
C ALA A 277 -45.18 -1.01 38.69
N THR A 278 -45.24 0.18 38.07
CA THR A 278 -46.40 1.09 38.16
C THR A 278 -46.36 2.18 37.08
N ASP A 279 -47.54 2.48 36.54
CA ASP A 279 -47.90 3.58 35.63
C ASP A 279 -47.53 4.98 36.14
N THR A 280 -47.23 5.92 35.24
CA THR A 280 -48.03 7.15 34.97
C THR A 280 -47.34 8.13 34.01
N ALA A 281 -48.17 8.90 33.31
CA ALA A 281 -47.81 9.83 32.25
C ALA A 281 -47.54 11.27 32.74
N HIS A 282 -46.78 11.98 31.89
CA HIS A 282 -46.78 13.43 31.58
C HIS A 282 -46.03 14.50 32.41
N ARG A 283 -45.20 15.20 31.61
CA ARG A 283 -44.91 16.66 31.53
C ARG A 283 -43.79 17.27 32.41
N GLY A 284 -42.81 17.84 31.70
CA GLY A 284 -41.88 18.85 32.21
C GLY A 284 -40.93 19.33 31.10
N THR A 285 -41.23 20.47 30.50
CA THR A 285 -40.50 21.18 29.44
C THR A 285 -39.27 21.95 29.97
N GLY A 286 -38.16 21.93 29.21
CA GLY A 286 -36.95 22.78 29.36
C GLY A 286 -36.09 22.75 28.08
N PRO A 287 -35.25 23.77 27.80
CA PRO A 287 -34.99 24.29 26.45
C PRO A 287 -34.09 23.41 25.58
N ARG A 288 -34.50 23.17 24.33
CA ARG A 288 -33.74 22.40 23.33
C ARG A 288 -32.68 23.27 22.65
N GLU A 289 -31.43 23.09 23.07
CA GLU A 289 -30.24 23.65 22.45
C GLU A 289 -29.75 22.72 21.32
N SER A 290 -29.84 23.18 20.07
CA SER A 290 -29.19 22.63 18.86
C SER A 290 -29.26 21.11 18.61
N GLN A 291 -30.43 20.59 18.23
CA GLN A 291 -30.50 19.21 17.71
C GLN A 291 -29.80 19.09 16.35
N LYS A 292 -28.75 18.26 16.28
CA LYS A 292 -28.00 17.95 15.06
C LYS A 292 -28.87 17.18 14.06
N ILE A 293 -28.64 17.41 12.77
CA ILE A 293 -29.32 16.73 11.66
C ILE A 293 -28.83 15.28 11.57
N CYS A 294 -29.75 14.33 11.43
CA CYS A 294 -29.41 12.92 11.26
C CYS A 294 -28.83 12.67 9.87
N GLN A 295 -27.52 12.48 9.79
CA GLN A 295 -26.81 12.22 8.52
C GLN A 295 -27.16 10.88 7.87
N TYR A 296 -27.76 9.95 8.63
CA TYR A 296 -28.13 8.62 8.13
C TYR A 296 -29.54 8.56 7.53
N TYR A 297 -30.41 9.53 7.81
CA TYR A 297 -31.78 9.57 7.31
C TYR A 297 -31.86 9.86 5.80
N PRO A 298 -31.16 10.87 5.23
CA PRO A 298 -31.21 11.17 3.80
C PRO A 298 -30.70 10.05 2.90
N VAL A 299 -29.84 9.18 3.44
CA VAL A 299 -29.26 8.02 2.74
C VAL A 299 -30.02 6.70 3.04
N GLY A 300 -31.17 6.77 3.71
CA GLY A 300 -32.03 5.62 3.99
C GLY A 300 -31.44 4.59 4.97
N LYS A 301 -30.44 4.97 5.77
CA LYS A 301 -29.70 4.07 6.67
C LYS A 301 -29.92 4.36 8.16
N CYS A 302 -30.84 5.27 8.50
CA CYS A 302 -31.16 5.52 9.90
C CYS A 302 -32.00 4.37 10.48
N ARG A 303 -31.51 3.74 11.54
CA ARG A 303 -32.09 2.52 12.15
C ARG A 303 -33.13 2.82 13.24
N PHE A 304 -33.22 4.08 13.68
CA PHE A 304 -34.00 4.51 14.83
C PHE A 304 -35.34 5.17 14.45
N GLY A 305 -35.65 5.28 13.15
CA GLY A 305 -36.94 5.78 12.67
C GLY A 305 -37.36 7.11 13.31
N ARG A 306 -38.60 7.20 13.80
CA ARG A 306 -39.15 8.41 14.45
C ARG A 306 -38.62 8.65 15.87
N GLU A 307 -37.90 7.70 16.44
CA GLU A 307 -37.31 7.78 17.78
C GLU A 307 -35.84 8.27 17.73
N CYS A 308 -35.34 8.65 16.55
CA CYS A 308 -33.99 9.15 16.42
C CYS A 308 -33.81 10.48 17.16
N ILE A 309 -32.78 10.55 17.99
CA ILE A 309 -32.41 11.74 18.77
C ILE A 309 -31.97 12.93 17.89
N ASN A 310 -31.58 12.67 16.64
CA ASN A 310 -31.13 13.64 15.64
C ASN A 310 -32.27 13.93 14.65
N ALA A 311 -32.39 15.19 14.20
CA ALA A 311 -33.51 15.61 13.36
C ALA A 311 -33.47 14.96 11.96
N HIS A 312 -34.57 14.31 11.57
CA HIS A 312 -34.76 13.74 10.23
C HIS A 312 -35.35 14.82 9.33
N ILE A 313 -34.54 15.33 8.38
CA ILE A 313 -34.96 16.39 7.45
C ILE A 313 -34.90 15.81 6.04
N ASP A 314 -36.02 15.79 5.34
CA ASP A 314 -36.10 15.33 3.95
C ASP A 314 -35.57 16.41 3.01
N VAL A 315 -34.32 16.25 2.56
CA VAL A 315 -33.68 17.16 1.60
C VAL A 315 -33.74 16.54 0.20
N ARG A 316 -34.85 16.77 -0.48
CA ARG A 316 -34.90 16.92 -1.95
C ARG A 316 -35.34 18.37 -2.22
N ILE A 317 -34.46 19.20 -2.78
CA ILE A 317 -34.53 20.70 -2.87
C ILE A 317 -34.03 21.12 -4.28
N PRO A 318 -34.38 22.31 -4.89
CA PRO A 318 -34.88 23.58 -4.30
C PRO A 318 -36.01 24.38 -5.01
N ALA A 319 -36.64 25.33 -4.29
CA ALA A 319 -36.69 26.82 -4.54
C ALA A 319 -37.68 27.52 -3.54
N ASN A 320 -37.27 28.38 -2.59
CA ASN A 320 -36.81 29.80 -2.56
C ASN A 320 -37.96 30.87 -2.47
N PRO A 321 -37.93 31.89 -1.57
CA PRO A 321 -38.89 33.01 -1.62
C PRO A 321 -38.29 34.40 -1.94
N THR A 322 -38.97 35.09 -2.88
CA THR A 322 -39.12 36.55 -3.13
C THR A 322 -37.90 37.37 -3.62
N LYS A 323 -37.97 38.29 -4.60
CA LYS A 323 -39.08 39.15 -5.08
C LYS A 323 -38.77 39.75 -6.49
N THR A 324 -39.85 40.24 -7.13
CA THR A 324 -39.96 41.31 -8.16
C THR A 324 -39.78 41.01 -9.66
N LEU A 325 -40.66 41.69 -10.40
CA LEU A 325 -41.16 41.53 -11.77
C LEU A 325 -40.29 42.18 -12.85
N TYR A 326 -40.69 41.90 -14.11
CA TYR A 326 -40.34 42.48 -15.42
C TYR A 326 -39.27 41.72 -16.23
N THR A 327 -39.68 40.98 -17.28
CA THR A 327 -39.81 41.41 -18.71
C THR A 327 -38.39 41.61 -19.30
N SER A 328 -37.93 40.97 -20.37
CA SER A 328 -38.52 40.59 -21.66
C SER A 328 -37.55 39.73 -22.48
N GLN A 329 -38.14 38.92 -23.36
CA GLN A 329 -37.74 38.63 -24.75
C GLN A 329 -36.35 38.04 -25.06
N ALA A 330 -36.41 36.76 -25.45
CA ALA A 330 -36.04 36.23 -26.76
C ALA A 330 -34.90 36.92 -27.54
N SER A 331 -33.88 36.13 -27.85
CA SER A 331 -33.25 36.13 -29.18
C SER A 331 -32.67 34.74 -29.44
N GLN A 332 -33.28 34.07 -30.41
CA GLN A 332 -32.78 32.88 -31.10
C GLN A 332 -31.51 33.26 -31.87
N TYR A 333 -30.56 32.33 -32.03
CA TYR A 333 -30.02 31.95 -33.34
C TYR A 333 -29.28 30.60 -33.24
N SER A 334 -29.40 29.90 -34.34
CA SER A 334 -29.19 28.47 -34.60
C SER A 334 -27.74 28.07 -34.86
N ILE A 335 -27.48 26.81 -34.51
CA ILE A 335 -26.36 25.96 -34.95
C ILE A 335 -26.53 25.61 -36.44
N LEU A 336 -25.41 25.52 -37.17
CA LEU A 336 -25.28 24.68 -38.36
C LEU A 336 -23.94 23.92 -38.34
N ASP A 337 -24.05 22.66 -38.75
CA ASP A 337 -23.06 21.59 -38.89
C ASP A 337 -21.85 21.89 -39.79
N SER A 338 -20.75 21.15 -39.58
CA SER A 338 -20.21 20.24 -40.63
C SER A 338 -19.07 19.34 -40.12
N ASP A 339 -19.15 18.07 -40.54
CA ASP A 339 -18.14 17.00 -40.44
C ASP A 339 -16.86 17.27 -41.25
N VAL A 340 -15.70 16.78 -40.77
CA VAL A 340 -14.61 16.23 -41.63
C VAL A 340 -13.85 15.11 -40.89
N SER A 341 -13.62 14.00 -41.60
CA SER A 341 -12.83 12.84 -41.20
C SER A 341 -11.32 12.96 -41.49
N SER A 342 -10.54 12.11 -40.80
CA SER A 342 -9.31 11.38 -41.23
C SER A 342 -7.93 11.69 -40.58
N SER A 343 -7.49 10.66 -39.83
CA SER A 343 -6.19 9.96 -39.88
C SER A 343 -4.87 10.53 -39.32
N SER A 344 -4.30 9.70 -38.44
CA SER A 344 -2.88 9.26 -38.33
C SER A 344 -1.85 10.07 -37.54
N GLY A 345 -1.35 9.41 -36.48
CA GLY A 345 0.09 9.17 -36.33
C GLY A 345 0.78 9.86 -35.14
N ARG A 346 1.10 9.10 -34.08
CA ARG A 346 2.30 9.41 -33.30
C ARG A 346 3.09 8.15 -32.93
N VAL A 347 4.31 8.15 -33.45
CA VAL A 347 5.36 7.14 -33.44
C VAL A 347 5.94 6.95 -32.04
N LYS A 348 6.21 5.69 -31.67
CA LYS A 348 7.06 5.24 -30.56
C LYS A 348 8.54 5.28 -30.96
N SER A 349 9.43 5.50 -29.98
CA SER A 349 10.81 4.96 -29.97
C SER A 349 11.51 5.19 -28.61
N PRO A 350 12.59 4.44 -28.25
CA PRO A 350 12.45 3.27 -27.37
C PRO A 350 13.53 3.06 -26.28
N GLY A 351 13.21 2.18 -25.31
CA GLY A 351 14.08 1.18 -24.61
C GLY A 351 15.14 1.67 -23.60
N THR A 352 15.54 0.93 -22.55
CA THR A 352 15.21 -0.39 -21.93
C THR A 352 16.07 -0.47 -20.63
N SER A 353 15.68 -1.04 -19.49
CA SER A 353 15.50 -2.48 -19.17
C SER A 353 15.20 -2.58 -17.64
N SER A 354 14.14 -3.24 -17.13
CA SER A 354 13.74 -4.66 -17.14
C SER A 354 14.32 -5.51 -16.00
N LEU A 355 13.58 -5.59 -14.89
CA LEU A 355 13.45 -6.81 -14.09
C LEU A 355 11.94 -7.04 -13.85
N PHE A 356 11.45 -8.23 -14.21
CA PHE A 356 10.04 -8.66 -14.26
C PHE A 356 9.26 -8.19 -15.51
N ARG A 357 9.46 -8.92 -16.61
CA ARG A 357 8.39 -9.10 -17.61
C ARG A 357 7.25 -9.84 -16.90
N PHE A 358 6.18 -9.13 -16.58
CA PHE A 358 4.89 -9.78 -16.46
C PHE A 358 4.48 -10.22 -17.87
N ASP A 359 4.14 -11.49 -18.02
CA ASP A 359 3.54 -11.97 -19.26
C ASP A 359 2.17 -11.27 -19.38
N ASN A 360 2.16 -10.18 -20.14
CA ASN A 360 0.95 -9.44 -20.45
C ASN A 360 0.06 -10.34 -21.30
N GLY A 361 -0.95 -10.98 -20.70
CA GLY A 361 -2.08 -11.54 -21.47
C GLY A 361 -2.51 -12.97 -21.15
N ALA A 362 -2.00 -13.59 -20.10
CA ALA A 362 -2.50 -14.88 -19.64
C ALA A 362 -3.93 -14.78 -19.07
N ASP A 363 -4.93 -15.16 -19.87
CA ASP A 363 -6.32 -15.29 -19.42
C ASP A 363 -6.41 -16.41 -18.34
N PRO A 364 -6.85 -16.12 -17.10
CA PRO A 364 -7.07 -17.10 -16.06
C PRO A 364 -7.92 -18.29 -16.51
N ALA A 365 -8.83 -18.08 -17.48
CA ALA A 365 -9.65 -19.14 -18.06
C ALA A 365 -8.85 -20.25 -18.75
N ASN A 366 -7.65 -19.93 -19.25
CA ASN A 366 -6.81 -20.85 -20.01
C ASN A 366 -5.65 -21.43 -19.19
N GLN A 367 -5.35 -20.87 -18.02
CA GLN A 367 -4.19 -21.27 -17.21
C GLN A 367 -4.55 -21.93 -15.88
N LEU A 368 -5.65 -21.52 -15.27
CA LEU A 368 -6.09 -22.11 -14.01
C LEU A 368 -6.84 -23.41 -14.25
N PRO A 369 -6.65 -24.42 -13.39
CA PRO A 369 -7.33 -25.70 -13.53
C PRO A 369 -8.81 -25.52 -13.25
N LYS A 370 -9.66 -26.32 -13.90
CA LYS A 370 -11.07 -26.41 -13.55
C LYS A 370 -11.22 -27.19 -12.24
N LYS A 371 -12.32 -26.97 -11.53
CA LYS A 371 -12.60 -27.68 -10.27
C LYS A 371 -12.58 -29.21 -10.43
N SER A 372 -13.01 -29.72 -11.58
CA SER A 372 -13.02 -31.15 -11.91
C SER A 372 -11.64 -31.75 -12.23
N GLU A 373 -10.63 -30.91 -12.49
CA GLU A 373 -9.28 -31.34 -12.87
C GLU A 373 -8.35 -31.50 -11.66
N ILE A 374 -8.75 -30.96 -10.50
CA ILE A 374 -8.01 -31.08 -9.24
C ILE A 374 -8.41 -32.40 -8.57
N PRO A 375 -7.48 -33.32 -8.28
CA PRO A 375 -7.81 -34.56 -7.58
C PRO A 375 -8.43 -34.32 -6.21
N ASP A 376 -9.32 -35.21 -5.79
CA ASP A 376 -9.90 -35.16 -4.45
C ASP A 376 -8.80 -35.25 -3.37
N GLY A 377 -8.95 -34.49 -2.29
CA GLY A 377 -7.95 -34.40 -1.24
C GLY A 377 -6.66 -33.67 -1.66
N HIS A 378 -6.64 -32.97 -2.80
CA HIS A 378 -5.47 -32.22 -3.27
C HIS A 378 -5.79 -30.75 -3.55
N VAL A 379 -4.73 -29.93 -3.58
CA VAL A 379 -4.78 -28.56 -4.09
C VAL A 379 -3.70 -28.35 -5.16
N ALA A 380 -4.04 -27.58 -6.20
CA ALA A 380 -3.08 -27.19 -7.23
C ALA A 380 -2.12 -26.11 -6.69
N VAL A 381 -0.84 -26.22 -7.01
CA VAL A 381 0.17 -25.21 -6.68
C VAL A 381 1.00 -24.83 -7.90
N ASN A 382 1.51 -23.60 -7.90
CA ASN A 382 2.51 -23.16 -8.88
C ASN A 382 3.94 -23.49 -8.42
N LYS A 383 4.93 -23.11 -9.23
CA LYS A 383 6.38 -23.32 -8.97
C LYS A 383 6.87 -22.72 -7.65
N ASN A 384 6.17 -21.70 -7.14
CA ASN A 384 6.48 -21.06 -5.86
C ASN A 384 5.76 -21.74 -4.68
N SER A 385 5.14 -22.90 -4.90
CA SER A 385 4.29 -23.59 -3.94
C SER A 385 3.14 -22.71 -3.42
N HIS A 386 2.68 -21.72 -4.20
CA HIS A 386 1.46 -20.98 -3.89
C HIS A 386 0.25 -21.71 -4.44
N ARG A 387 -0.78 -21.85 -3.62
CA ARG A 387 -2.06 -22.46 -3.98
C ARG A 387 -2.73 -21.65 -5.09
N LEU A 388 -3.13 -22.37 -6.13
CA LEU A 388 -3.97 -21.86 -7.20
C LEU A 388 -5.44 -22.13 -6.86
N ASP A 389 -6.28 -21.11 -7.02
CA ASP A 389 -7.73 -21.31 -6.99
C ASP A 389 -8.18 -21.93 -8.32
N PRO A 390 -9.18 -22.84 -8.31
CA PRO A 390 -9.80 -23.29 -9.55
C PRO A 390 -10.34 -22.10 -10.32
N TYR A 391 -10.36 -22.17 -11.65
CA TYR A 391 -10.98 -21.13 -12.46
C TYR A 391 -12.46 -20.99 -12.14
N ILE A 392 -12.90 -19.75 -11.88
CA ILE A 392 -14.29 -19.39 -11.60
C ILE A 392 -14.78 -18.53 -12.77
N PRO A 393 -15.84 -18.92 -13.49
CA PRO A 393 -16.44 -18.05 -14.49
C PRO A 393 -16.97 -16.76 -13.87
N SER A 394 -16.76 -15.63 -14.54
CA SER A 394 -17.33 -14.35 -14.10
C SER A 394 -18.87 -14.46 -14.03
N PRO A 395 -19.49 -14.12 -12.88
CA PRO A 395 -20.94 -14.24 -12.72
C PRO A 395 -21.68 -13.22 -13.59
N SER A 396 -22.95 -13.51 -13.91
CA SER A 396 -23.79 -12.56 -14.64
C SER A 396 -23.99 -11.26 -13.82
N SER A 397 -24.12 -10.14 -14.53
CA SER A 397 -24.38 -8.83 -13.91
C SER A 397 -25.68 -8.84 -13.09
N ALA A 398 -26.71 -9.57 -13.55
CA ALA A 398 -27.98 -9.73 -12.84
C ALA A 398 -27.83 -10.50 -11.51
N ALA A 399 -27.11 -11.63 -11.52
CA ALA A 399 -26.85 -12.41 -10.30
C ALA A 399 -26.01 -11.61 -9.29
N SER A 400 -24.98 -10.92 -9.77
CA SER A 400 -24.12 -10.05 -8.93
C SER A 400 -24.90 -8.89 -8.30
N SER A 401 -25.83 -8.30 -9.04
CA SER A 401 -26.67 -7.21 -8.55
C SER A 401 -27.69 -7.69 -7.52
N ARG A 402 -28.36 -8.82 -7.80
CA ARG A 402 -29.33 -9.43 -6.88
C ARG A 402 -28.68 -9.91 -5.58
N LEU A 403 -27.48 -10.50 -5.66
CA LEU A 403 -26.72 -10.86 -4.47
C LEU A 403 -26.35 -9.64 -3.63
N ARG A 404 -25.97 -8.52 -4.28
CA ARG A 404 -25.63 -7.26 -3.58
C ARG A 404 -26.85 -6.67 -2.87
N GLU A 405 -28.01 -6.69 -3.50
CA GLU A 405 -29.28 -6.26 -2.90
C GLU A 405 -29.63 -7.12 -1.68
N LEU A 406 -29.63 -8.45 -1.82
CA LEU A 406 -29.90 -9.36 -0.71
C LEU A 406 -28.87 -9.21 0.43
N SER A 407 -27.59 -9.02 0.09
CA SER A 407 -26.50 -8.82 1.06
C SER A 407 -26.60 -7.49 1.82
N SER A 408 -27.40 -6.54 1.34
CA SER A 408 -27.68 -5.28 2.04
C SER A 408 -28.71 -5.44 3.16
N ILE A 409 -29.54 -6.48 3.07
CA ILE A 409 -30.63 -6.79 4.00
C ILE A 409 -30.18 -7.84 5.02
N ARG A 410 -29.49 -8.87 4.56
CA ARG A 410 -29.05 -10.03 5.35
C ARG A 410 -27.61 -10.40 5.02
N ARG A 411 -26.90 -11.05 5.95
CA ARG A 411 -25.50 -11.46 5.76
C ARG A 411 -25.40 -12.96 5.77
N PHE A 412 -24.90 -13.55 4.70
CA PHE A 412 -24.82 -14.99 4.51
C PHE A 412 -23.48 -15.57 4.96
N CYS A 413 -23.48 -16.81 5.46
CA CYS A 413 -22.26 -17.51 5.82
C CYS A 413 -21.61 -18.14 4.58
N ASN A 414 -20.50 -17.60 4.08
CA ASN A 414 -19.87 -18.11 2.86
C ASN A 414 -19.52 -19.61 2.97
N SER A 415 -18.99 -20.07 4.10
CA SER A 415 -18.66 -21.49 4.30
C SER A 415 -19.91 -22.35 4.21
N LYS A 416 -20.99 -21.99 4.90
CA LYS A 416 -22.23 -22.77 4.86
C LYS A 416 -22.85 -22.79 3.45
N GLN A 417 -22.82 -21.67 2.74
CA GLN A 417 -23.45 -21.58 1.42
C GLN A 417 -22.65 -22.27 0.32
N LEU A 418 -21.31 -22.30 0.41
CA LEU A 418 -20.44 -22.82 -0.65
C LEU A 418 -19.91 -24.24 -0.39
N THR A 419 -19.80 -24.65 0.88
CA THR A 419 -19.31 -25.99 1.28
C THR A 419 -20.36 -26.85 1.97
N ASN A 420 -21.55 -26.28 2.22
CA ASN A 420 -22.60 -26.86 3.05
C ASN A 420 -22.18 -27.15 4.51
N SER A 421 -21.00 -26.67 4.94
CA SER A 421 -20.43 -26.85 6.27
C SER A 421 -20.08 -25.51 6.92
N CYS A 422 -20.28 -25.40 8.23
CA CYS A 422 -19.82 -24.27 9.04
C CYS A 422 -19.41 -24.81 10.41
N THR A 423 -18.16 -24.53 10.80
CA THR A 423 -17.55 -25.01 12.04
C THR A 423 -17.87 -24.13 13.25
N ASP A 424 -18.46 -22.95 13.03
CA ASP A 424 -18.85 -22.01 14.09
C ASP A 424 -20.29 -22.32 14.56
N GLU A 425 -20.40 -22.88 15.76
CA GLU A 425 -21.69 -23.20 16.41
C GLU A 425 -22.52 -21.93 16.69
N ASN A 426 -21.87 -20.78 16.87
CA ASN A 426 -22.50 -19.48 17.14
C ASN A 426 -22.41 -18.52 15.95
N CYS A 427 -22.44 -19.06 14.73
CA CYS A 427 -22.33 -18.27 13.51
C CYS A 427 -23.46 -17.23 13.39
N ARG A 428 -23.08 -15.95 13.46
CA ARG A 428 -24.01 -14.80 13.32
C ARG A 428 -24.53 -14.56 11.89
N TYR A 429 -24.15 -15.41 10.95
CA TYR A 429 -24.49 -15.28 9.53
C TYR A 429 -25.57 -16.27 9.13
N GLU A 430 -26.41 -15.92 8.16
CA GLU A 430 -27.55 -16.72 7.76
C GLU A 430 -27.10 -18.02 7.06
N HIS A 431 -27.58 -19.15 7.59
CA HIS A 431 -27.35 -20.50 7.09
C HIS A 431 -28.47 -21.02 6.18
N LYS A 432 -29.54 -20.24 5.99
CA LYS A 432 -30.62 -20.58 5.07
C LYS A 432 -30.09 -20.63 3.63
N PRO A 433 -30.36 -21.70 2.85
CA PRO A 433 -29.84 -21.83 1.49
C PRO A 433 -30.17 -20.62 0.62
N LEU A 434 -29.16 -20.08 -0.08
CA LEU A 434 -29.39 -19.13 -1.16
C LEU A 434 -29.97 -19.85 -2.38
N PRO A 435 -30.74 -19.12 -3.21
CA PRO A 435 -31.05 -19.56 -4.55
C PRO A 435 -29.78 -19.94 -5.33
N GLU A 436 -29.80 -21.08 -6.02
CA GLU A 436 -28.64 -21.69 -6.69
C GLU A 436 -28.02 -20.74 -7.73
N GLU A 437 -28.84 -19.90 -8.37
CA GLU A 437 -28.40 -18.91 -9.34
C GLU A 437 -27.47 -17.82 -8.76
N LEU A 438 -27.44 -17.68 -7.43
CA LEU A 438 -26.61 -16.69 -6.74
C LEU A 438 -25.31 -17.27 -6.20
N LEU A 439 -25.16 -18.59 -6.16
CA LEU A 439 -23.96 -19.25 -5.63
C LEU A 439 -22.69 -18.88 -6.41
N PRO A 440 -22.67 -18.80 -7.76
CA PRO A 440 -21.48 -18.36 -8.49
C PRO A 440 -21.07 -16.92 -8.16
N ALA A 441 -22.04 -16.03 -7.95
CA ALA A 441 -21.77 -14.65 -7.55
C ALA A 441 -21.22 -14.57 -6.11
N LEU A 442 -21.70 -15.43 -5.22
CA LEU A 442 -21.21 -15.53 -3.84
C LEU A 442 -19.81 -16.14 -3.80
N GLU A 443 -19.54 -17.16 -4.61
CA GLU A 443 -18.23 -17.77 -4.75
C GLU A 443 -17.21 -16.76 -5.28
N TRP A 444 -17.54 -16.04 -6.35
CA TRP A 444 -16.69 -14.97 -6.90
C TRP A 444 -16.41 -13.87 -5.86
N LEU A 445 -17.43 -13.43 -5.11
CA LEU A 445 -17.27 -12.45 -4.06
C LEU A 445 -16.39 -12.98 -2.91
N SER A 446 -16.62 -14.23 -2.47
CA SER A 446 -15.86 -14.86 -1.40
C SER A 446 -14.38 -15.00 -1.79
N ARG A 447 -14.11 -15.36 -3.05
CA ARG A 447 -12.76 -15.50 -3.63
C ARG A 447 -12.07 -14.17 -3.94
N SER A 448 -12.80 -13.06 -3.85
CA SER A 448 -12.20 -11.71 -3.87
C SER A 448 -11.66 -11.27 -2.50
N LEU A 449 -11.95 -12.02 -1.43
CA LEU A 449 -11.47 -11.75 -0.08
C LEU A 449 -10.21 -12.58 0.21
N PRO A 450 -9.14 -11.98 0.75
CA PRO A 450 -7.88 -12.68 0.96
C PRO A 450 -8.02 -13.80 1.98
N CYS A 451 -7.44 -14.96 1.67
CA CYS A 451 -7.26 -16.02 2.64
C CYS A 451 -6.24 -15.62 3.71
N ASN A 452 -6.53 -15.95 4.98
CA ASN A 452 -5.60 -15.73 6.09
C ASN A 452 -4.26 -16.47 5.89
N SER A 453 -4.31 -17.70 5.36
CA SER A 453 -3.13 -18.51 5.05
C SER A 453 -2.50 -18.23 3.68
N ARG A 454 -3.08 -17.30 2.89
CA ARG A 454 -2.60 -16.85 1.58
C ARG A 454 -2.20 -18.02 0.66
N GLY A 455 -1.17 -17.87 -0.16
CA GLY A 455 -0.68 -18.93 -1.06
C GLY A 455 -0.26 -20.22 -0.34
N SER A 456 0.02 -20.19 0.97
CA SER A 456 0.39 -21.37 1.75
C SER A 456 -0.81 -22.20 2.22
N CYS A 457 -2.05 -21.76 1.96
CA CYS A 457 -3.26 -22.50 2.33
C CYS A 457 -3.32 -23.87 1.65
N ARG A 458 -3.68 -24.92 2.40
CA ARG A 458 -3.87 -26.29 1.90
C ARG A 458 -5.24 -26.89 2.25
N ASP A 459 -6.16 -26.08 2.74
CA ASP A 459 -7.54 -26.53 3.03
C ASP A 459 -8.35 -26.65 1.74
N GLN A 460 -8.67 -27.87 1.31
CA GLN A 460 -9.42 -28.11 0.06
C GLN A 460 -10.75 -27.33 0.02
N ASN A 461 -11.40 -27.13 1.17
CA ASN A 461 -12.70 -26.49 1.31
C ASN A 461 -12.63 -24.98 1.59
N CYS A 462 -11.44 -24.39 1.62
CA CYS A 462 -11.28 -22.95 1.84
C CYS A 462 -12.08 -22.17 0.78
N VAL A 463 -12.97 -21.28 1.23
CA VAL A 463 -13.83 -20.44 0.38
C VAL A 463 -13.24 -19.06 0.07
N GLN A 464 -12.07 -18.74 0.63
CA GLN A 464 -11.38 -17.45 0.46
C GLN A 464 -10.44 -17.47 -0.74
N GLY A 465 -10.07 -16.29 -1.25
CA GLY A 465 -9.19 -16.14 -2.41
C GLY A 465 -7.70 -16.30 -2.07
N HIS A 466 -7.02 -17.08 -2.89
CA HIS A 466 -5.56 -17.25 -2.90
C HIS A 466 -4.93 -16.62 -4.15
N MET A 467 -5.62 -16.63 -5.30
CA MET A 467 -5.18 -16.03 -6.56
C MET A 467 -6.24 -15.12 -7.20
N CYS A 468 -5.80 -14.01 -7.78
CA CYS A 468 -6.67 -13.04 -8.44
C CYS A 468 -6.97 -13.44 -9.88
N GLN A 469 -8.25 -13.70 -10.15
CA GLN A 469 -8.78 -14.07 -11.47
C GLN A 469 -9.44 -12.91 -12.22
N ASN A 470 -9.48 -11.71 -11.63
CA ASN A 470 -10.11 -10.55 -12.26
C ASN A 470 -9.15 -9.86 -13.24
N MET A 471 -9.47 -9.90 -14.53
CA MET A 471 -8.68 -9.27 -15.59
C MET A 471 -8.71 -7.73 -15.53
N GLU A 472 -9.79 -7.16 -15.01
CA GLU A 472 -9.91 -5.72 -14.79
C GLU A 472 -9.23 -5.27 -13.48
N CYS A 473 -8.44 -6.15 -12.84
CA CYS A 473 -7.69 -5.82 -11.64
C CYS A 473 -6.59 -4.78 -11.93
N HIS A 474 -6.45 -3.81 -11.03
CA HIS A 474 -5.40 -2.78 -11.08
C HIS A 474 -3.97 -3.36 -11.15
N HIS A 475 -3.70 -4.47 -10.45
CA HIS A 475 -2.39 -5.14 -10.51
C HIS A 475 -2.12 -5.82 -11.86
N ARG A 476 -3.13 -5.98 -12.71
CA ARG A 476 -3.05 -6.50 -14.08
C ARG A 476 -3.28 -5.41 -15.14
N GLY A 477 -3.24 -4.14 -14.75
CA GLY A 477 -3.45 -2.99 -15.65
C GLY A 477 -4.91 -2.54 -15.83
N GLY A 478 -5.86 -3.16 -15.11
CA GLY A 478 -7.27 -2.76 -15.12
C GLY A 478 -7.62 -1.64 -14.13
N LYS A 479 -8.91 -1.37 -13.97
CA LYS A 479 -9.41 -0.23 -13.16
C LYS A 479 -9.91 -0.62 -11.76
N ILE A 480 -10.12 -1.90 -11.50
CA ILE A 480 -10.73 -2.41 -10.26
C ILE A 480 -9.65 -2.62 -9.19
N LYS A 481 -9.81 -1.95 -8.05
CA LYS A 481 -8.95 -2.19 -6.87
C LYS A 481 -9.16 -3.60 -6.34
N CYS A 482 -8.08 -4.37 -6.19
CA CYS A 482 -8.12 -5.72 -5.65
C CYS A 482 -7.75 -5.72 -4.15
N LYS A 483 -8.37 -6.64 -3.39
CA LYS A 483 -8.08 -6.86 -1.97
C LYS A 483 -7.07 -7.99 -1.73
N LEU A 484 -6.79 -8.79 -2.76
CA LEU A 484 -5.79 -9.85 -2.71
C LEU A 484 -4.39 -9.22 -2.76
N SER A 485 -3.43 -9.85 -2.09
CA SER A 485 -2.03 -9.40 -2.05
C SER A 485 -1.41 -9.38 -3.44
N VAL A 486 -0.32 -8.60 -3.63
CA VAL A 486 0.44 -8.59 -4.88
C VAL A 486 0.91 -9.99 -5.30
N TYR A 487 1.22 -10.88 -4.35
CA TYR A 487 1.62 -12.26 -4.62
C TYR A 487 0.50 -13.12 -5.21
N ALA A 488 -0.77 -12.75 -4.98
CA ALA A 488 -1.93 -13.42 -5.58
C ALA A 488 -2.10 -13.08 -7.08
N HIS A 489 -1.25 -12.21 -7.62
CA HIS A 489 -1.23 -11.81 -9.03
C HIS A 489 -0.02 -12.37 -9.77
N GLY A 490 0.69 -13.33 -9.16
CA GLY A 490 1.83 -14.01 -9.74
C GLY A 490 1.43 -15.10 -10.74
N ASP A 491 2.31 -16.10 -10.86
CA ASP A 491 2.20 -17.23 -11.78
C ASP A 491 0.90 -18.03 -11.55
N LEU A 492 0.09 -18.15 -12.60
CA LEU A 492 -1.16 -18.92 -12.61
C LEU A 492 -0.97 -20.33 -13.18
N THR A 493 0.25 -20.71 -13.58
CA THR A 493 0.52 -22.04 -14.15
C THR A 493 0.57 -23.10 -13.05
N VAL A 494 -0.17 -24.19 -13.26
CA VAL A 494 -0.11 -25.37 -12.40
C VAL A 494 1.23 -26.05 -12.59
N ASP A 495 1.95 -26.26 -11.50
CA ASP A 495 3.20 -27.02 -11.49
C ASP A 495 2.94 -28.46 -11.04
N HIS A 496 2.30 -28.65 -9.88
CA HIS A 496 1.91 -29.96 -9.37
C HIS A 496 0.73 -29.86 -8.37
N TYR A 497 0.23 -31.02 -7.94
CA TYR A 497 -0.81 -31.15 -6.92
C TYR A 497 -0.19 -31.60 -5.60
N VAL A 498 -0.60 -30.99 -4.50
CA VAL A 498 -0.15 -31.37 -3.14
C VAL A 498 -1.33 -31.84 -2.30
N PRO A 499 -1.13 -32.77 -1.34
CA PRO A 499 -2.17 -33.18 -0.41
C PRO A 499 -2.76 -31.99 0.34
N ALA A 500 -4.09 -31.95 0.43
CA ALA A 500 -4.80 -31.02 1.25
C ALA A 500 -4.63 -31.38 2.73
N ASN A 501 -4.64 -30.39 3.62
CA ASN A 501 -4.72 -30.65 5.04
C ASN A 501 -6.10 -31.26 5.31
N GLY A 502 -6.13 -32.54 5.69
CA GLY A 502 -7.37 -33.23 6.02
C GLY A 502 -8.07 -32.53 7.19
N ASP A 503 -9.35 -32.23 7.00
CA ASP A 503 -10.21 -31.88 8.10
C ASP A 503 -10.31 -33.11 9.01
N ASN A 504 -10.04 -32.93 10.30
CA ASN A 504 -10.15 -33.97 11.31
C ASN A 504 -11.65 -34.16 11.62
N THR A 505 -12.42 -34.62 10.64
CA THR A 505 -13.79 -35.07 10.83
C THR A 505 -13.76 -36.58 10.97
N ASN A 506 -13.97 -37.04 12.20
CA ASN A 506 -14.36 -38.41 12.51
C ASN A 506 -15.55 -38.82 11.62
N ASN A 507 -15.27 -39.46 10.50
CA ASN A 507 -16.24 -40.32 9.84
C ASN A 507 -16.20 -41.67 10.57
N THR A 508 -16.99 -41.78 11.63
CA THR A 508 -17.55 -43.07 12.03
C THR A 508 -18.41 -43.57 10.89
N THR A 509 -17.81 -44.29 9.94
CA THR A 509 -18.56 -45.17 9.06
C THR A 509 -18.94 -46.40 9.87
N ASN A 510 -20.20 -46.42 10.30
CA ASN A 510 -20.92 -47.65 10.63
C ASN A 510 -20.85 -48.59 9.42
N SER A 511 -20.01 -49.61 9.50
CA SER A 511 -20.16 -50.84 8.74
C SER A 511 -20.55 -51.95 9.70
N HIS A 512 -21.82 -52.32 9.65
CA HIS A 512 -22.31 -53.59 10.18
C HIS A 512 -21.70 -54.77 9.43
N THR A 513 -21.45 -55.87 10.17
CA THR A 513 -21.49 -57.31 9.85
C THR A 513 -20.22 -58.07 10.33
N PRO A 514 -20.29 -59.38 10.66
CA PRO A 514 -20.57 -59.86 12.03
C PRO A 514 -19.43 -60.72 12.63
N LEU A 515 -19.56 -61.00 13.92
CA LEU A 515 -18.83 -61.94 14.78
C LEU A 515 -18.05 -63.07 14.08
N THR A 516 -16.79 -63.29 14.50
CA THR A 516 -16.26 -64.63 14.83
C THR A 516 -14.96 -64.59 15.65
N THR A 517 -15.04 -65.21 16.84
CA THR A 517 -14.04 -66.01 17.57
C THR A 517 -12.65 -65.45 17.94
N SER A 518 -12.49 -65.24 19.26
CA SER A 518 -11.29 -65.35 20.13
C SER A 518 -10.48 -66.67 19.89
N PRO A 519 -9.26 -66.93 20.47
CA PRO A 519 -8.84 -66.44 21.79
C PRO A 519 -7.33 -66.22 22.13
N LEU A 520 -7.17 -65.54 23.27
CA LEU A 520 -6.17 -65.67 24.36
C LEU A 520 -4.65 -65.74 24.10
N SER A 521 -3.93 -64.82 24.76
CA SER A 521 -2.84 -65.10 25.73
C SER A 521 -2.44 -63.78 26.43
N SER A 522 -2.87 -63.50 27.67
CA SER A 522 -2.16 -63.72 28.95
C SER A 522 -0.69 -63.28 28.98
N HIS A 523 -0.38 -62.12 29.59
CA HIS A 523 0.30 -62.06 30.90
C HIS A 523 0.61 -60.62 31.37
N VAL A 524 0.62 -60.52 32.69
CA VAL A 524 0.70 -59.39 33.63
C VAL A 524 2.10 -58.74 33.73
N ASN A 525 2.08 -57.41 33.92
CA ASN A 525 3.00 -56.48 34.62
C ASN A 525 4.47 -56.87 34.90
N GLN A 526 5.40 -55.96 34.59
CA GLN A 526 6.22 -55.22 35.60
C GLN A 526 7.14 -54.17 34.94
N VAL A 527 7.16 -52.97 35.53
CA VAL A 527 8.18 -51.88 35.46
C VAL A 527 9.23 -52.21 36.58
N PRO A 528 10.49 -51.71 36.68
CA PRO A 528 11.04 -50.45 36.13
C PRO A 528 12.55 -50.45 35.71
N ASN A 529 13.01 -49.24 35.38
CA ASN A 529 14.36 -48.68 35.57
C ASN A 529 15.37 -48.58 34.40
N GLU A 530 15.72 -47.30 34.21
CA GLU A 530 17.06 -46.71 34.11
C GLU A 530 17.91 -46.86 32.84
N GLU A 531 18.07 -45.68 32.23
CA GLU A 531 19.33 -45.06 31.82
C GLU A 531 20.14 -45.58 30.61
N ASN A 532 20.33 -44.62 29.71
CA ASN A 532 21.52 -44.27 28.94
C ASN A 532 21.75 -44.87 27.54
N LEU A 533 21.86 -43.92 26.59
CA LEU A 533 22.76 -43.78 25.42
C LEU A 533 22.86 -45.02 24.49
N TRP A 534 22.73 -44.95 23.16
CA TRP A 534 23.35 -44.04 22.19
C TRP A 534 22.55 -44.04 20.86
N ASP A 535 22.68 -42.94 20.11
CA ASP A 535 22.41 -42.82 18.68
C ASP A 535 22.93 -44.02 17.85
N PHE A 536 22.23 -44.37 16.77
CA PHE A 536 22.75 -44.36 15.39
C PHE A 536 21.68 -44.86 14.41
N SER A 537 21.38 -44.01 13.42
CA SER A 537 20.66 -44.24 12.14
C SER A 537 19.25 -43.68 12.05
#